data_AF-A0A658NL89-F1
#
_entry.id   AF-A0A658NL89-F1
#
_cell.length_a   1.000
_cell.length_b   1.000
_cell.length_c   1.000
_cell.angle_alpha   90.00
_cell.angle_beta   90.00
_cell.angle_gamma   90.00
#
_symmetry.space_group_name_H-M   'P 1'
#
loop_
_entity.id
_entity.type
_entity.pdbx_description
1 polymer ?
#
loop_
_entity_poly.entity_id
_entity_poly.type
_entity_poly.pdbx_seq_one_letter_code
_entity_poly.pdbx_strand_id
1 'polypeptide(L)'
;GAPLVVCSNGADAGADEARESSTARDTRIVGCGRARAGQSVRIVHPESGIVCPDGQEGEIWVEGPSVAQGYWENEEASNATFQAA
;
A
#
# COMPACT_ATOMS: atom_id res chain seq x y z
N GLY A 1 -11.82 10.11 2.27
CA GLY A 1 -11.87 8.75 1.72
C GLY A 1 -10.78 8.65 0.68
N ALA A 2 -9.64 8.10 1.07
CA ALA A 2 -8.47 7.95 0.19
C ALA A 2 -8.67 6.74 -0.73
N PRO A 3 -8.08 6.73 -1.95
CA PRO A 3 -8.21 5.61 -2.85
C PRO A 3 -7.41 4.41 -2.32
N LEU A 4 -8.04 3.25 -2.37
CA LEU A 4 -7.45 1.95 -2.15
C LEU A 4 -6.48 1.64 -3.31
N VAL A 5 -5.26 1.21 -3.00
CA VAL A 5 -4.27 0.81 -4.01
C VAL A 5 -3.88 -0.64 -3.75
N VAL A 6 -4.20 -1.52 -4.70
CA VAL A 6 -3.74 -2.90 -4.73
C VAL A 6 -2.22 -2.91 -4.91
N CYS A 7 -1.47 -3.44 -3.96
CA CYS A 7 -0.14 -3.99 -4.25
C CYS A 7 -0.22 -5.49 -4.05
N SER A 8 -0.30 -6.26 -5.12
CA SER A 8 -0.06 -7.69 -5.05
C SER A 8 1.43 -7.92 -4.86
N ASN A 9 1.79 -8.66 -3.81
CA ASN A 9 3.12 -9.25 -3.71
C ASN A 9 3.25 -10.25 -4.85
N GLY A 10 3.99 -9.87 -5.89
CA GLY A 10 4.29 -10.75 -7.03
C GLY A 10 5.16 -11.93 -6.59
N ALA A 11 4.51 -12.99 -6.09
CA ALA A 11 4.96 -14.35 -6.23
C ALA A 11 4.12 -14.99 -7.37
N ASP A 12 4.83 -15.40 -8.41
CA ASP A 12 4.37 -16.08 -9.62
C ASP A 12 3.55 -15.32 -10.67
N ALA A 13 4.12 -15.31 -11.88
CA ALA A 13 3.48 -14.90 -13.11
C ALA A 13 2.71 -16.09 -13.70
N GLY A 14 1.38 -16.01 -13.78
CA GLY A 14 0.59 -17.04 -14.46
C GLY A 14 -0.92 -16.80 -14.47
N ALA A 15 -1.42 -16.55 -15.69
CA ALA A 15 -2.77 -16.74 -16.24
C ALA A 15 -4.01 -16.04 -15.62
N ASP A 16 -4.68 -15.35 -16.54
CA ASP A 16 -5.97 -14.65 -16.55
C ASP A 16 -7.16 -15.52 -16.13
N GLU A 17 -7.95 -15.07 -15.15
CA GLU A 17 -9.34 -15.51 -14.93
C GLU A 17 -10.17 -14.30 -14.48
N ALA A 18 -10.84 -13.66 -15.44
CA ALA A 18 -11.72 -12.52 -15.24
C ALA A 18 -13.02 -12.93 -14.50
N ARG A 19 -13.36 -12.23 -13.42
CA ARG A 19 -14.70 -12.27 -12.82
C ARG A 19 -15.28 -10.85 -12.79
N GLU A 20 -16.32 -10.64 -13.60
CA GLU A 20 -16.92 -9.33 -13.86
C GLU A 20 -17.65 -8.74 -12.66
N SER A 21 -17.50 -7.43 -12.45
CA SER A 21 -18.51 -6.62 -11.76
C SER A 21 -18.48 -5.15 -12.21
N SER A 22 -19.61 -4.75 -12.81
CA SER A 22 -20.26 -3.43 -12.77
C SER A 22 -19.43 -2.17 -13.03
N THR A 23 -19.62 -1.61 -14.24
CA THR A 23 -19.33 -0.22 -14.65
C THR A 23 -17.99 0.36 -14.17
N ALA A 24 -16.96 -0.48 -14.12
CA ALA A 24 -15.61 -0.05 -13.85
C ALA A 24 -15.10 0.72 -15.07
N ARG A 25 -14.50 1.89 -14.87
CA ARG A 25 -13.50 2.33 -15.85
C ARG A 25 -12.52 1.17 -15.98
N ASP A 26 -12.34 0.66 -17.19
CA ASP A 26 -11.34 -0.36 -17.50
C ASP A 26 -9.97 0.22 -17.15
N THR A 27 -9.58 0.07 -15.89
CA THR A 27 -8.39 0.65 -15.32
C THR A 27 -7.41 -0.49 -15.24
N ARG A 28 -6.60 -0.62 -16.28
CA ARG A 28 -5.56 -1.63 -16.32
C ARG A 28 -4.59 -1.38 -15.17
N ILE A 29 -4.54 -2.33 -14.25
CA ILE A 29 -3.56 -2.36 -13.17
C ILE A 29 -2.24 -2.89 -13.72
N VAL A 30 -1.15 -2.21 -13.41
CA VAL A 30 0.21 -2.62 -13.76
C VAL A 30 1.06 -2.67 -12.50
N GLY A 31 2.05 -3.57 -12.47
CA GLY A 31 2.95 -3.68 -11.33
C GLY A 31 3.86 -2.45 -11.18
N CYS A 32 4.04 -1.99 -9.94
CA CYS A 32 4.95 -0.88 -9.59
C CYS A 32 6.38 -1.36 -9.24
N GLY A 33 6.69 -2.65 -9.39
CA GLY A 33 7.99 -3.23 -9.06
C GLY A 33 8.07 -3.80 -7.64
N ARG A 34 9.29 -3.90 -7.10
CA ARG A 34 9.58 -4.43 -5.76
C ARG A 34 10.20 -3.34 -4.87
N ALA A 35 10.02 -3.45 -3.57
CA ALA A 35 10.69 -2.58 -2.60
C ALA A 35 12.21 -2.63 -2.77
N ARG A 36 12.86 -1.47 -2.60
CA ARG A 36 14.33 -1.38 -2.61
C ARG A 36 14.90 -2.05 -1.37
N ALA A 37 16.14 -2.53 -1.47
CA ALA A 37 16.86 -3.11 -0.34
C ALA A 37 16.88 -2.14 0.87
N GLY A 38 16.58 -2.68 2.05
CA GLY A 38 16.47 -1.90 3.28
C GLY A 38 15.19 -1.07 3.43
N GLN A 39 14.26 -1.14 2.47
CA GLN A 39 12.90 -0.60 2.60
C GLN A 39 11.90 -1.75 2.68
N SER A 40 10.84 -1.55 3.45
CA SER A 40 9.70 -2.47 3.54
C SER A 40 8.43 -1.75 3.12
N VAL A 41 7.57 -2.45 2.36
CA VAL A 41 6.25 -1.96 1.95
C VAL A 41 5.21 -2.98 2.37
N ARG A 42 4.14 -2.54 3.05
CA ARG A 42 3.03 -3.39 3.50
C ARG A 42 1.69 -2.81 3.08
N ILE A 43 0.72 -3.69 2.89
CA ILE A 43 -0.68 -3.33 2.70
C ILE A 43 -1.40 -3.59 4.02
N VAL A 44 -2.01 -2.55 4.58
CA VAL A 44 -2.67 -2.60 5.89
C VAL A 44 -4.12 -2.16 5.79
N HIS A 45 -4.96 -2.71 6.64
CA HIS A 45 -6.32 -2.26 6.77
C HIS A 45 -6.34 -0.90 7.47
N PRO A 46 -6.93 0.16 6.86
CA PRO A 46 -6.75 1.54 7.30
C PRO A 46 -7.31 1.82 8.70
N GLU A 47 -8.33 1.07 9.13
CA GLU A 47 -8.94 1.28 10.45
C GLU A 47 -8.28 0.46 11.56
N SER A 48 -7.69 -0.70 11.23
CA SER A 48 -7.19 -1.64 12.24
C SER A 48 -5.67 -1.71 12.31
N GLY A 49 -4.97 -1.19 11.30
CA GLY A 49 -3.51 -1.28 11.18
C GLY A 49 -2.99 -2.70 10.92
N ILE A 50 -3.89 -3.67 10.74
CA ILE A 50 -3.51 -5.08 10.53
C ILE A 50 -3.12 -5.28 9.07
N VAL A 51 -2.03 -6.01 8.84
CA VAL A 51 -1.57 -6.41 7.50
C VAL A 51 -2.66 -7.19 6.77
N CYS A 52 -2.99 -6.75 5.57
CA CYS A 52 -3.93 -7.42 4.69
C CYS A 52 -3.30 -8.70 4.08
N PRO A 53 -4.09 -9.76 3.86
CA PRO A 53 -3.71 -10.87 3.01
C PRO A 53 -3.33 -10.43 1.59
N ASP A 54 -2.49 -11.23 0.93
CA ASP A 54 -2.10 -10.99 -0.46
C ASP A 54 -3.34 -10.90 -1.39
N GLY A 55 -3.31 -9.94 -2.30
CA GLY A 55 -4.39 -9.68 -3.27
C GLY A 55 -5.54 -8.82 -2.72
N GLN A 56 -5.54 -8.47 -1.43
CA GLN A 56 -6.49 -7.53 -0.87
C GLN A 56 -6.00 -6.08 -0.98
N GLU A 57 -6.94 -5.17 -1.24
CA GLU A 57 -6.73 -3.73 -1.23
C GLU A 57 -6.64 -3.16 0.18
N GLY A 58 -5.74 -2.20 0.38
CA GLY A 58 -5.58 -1.50 1.65
C GLY A 58 -4.72 -0.24 1.51
N GLU A 59 -4.33 0.31 2.66
CA GLU A 59 -3.40 1.42 2.74
C GLU A 59 -1.96 0.92 2.58
N ILE A 60 -1.14 1.69 1.86
CA ILE A 60 0.28 1.38 1.66
C ILE A 60 1.10 2.03 2.76
N TRP A 61 1.76 1.22 3.58
CA TRP A 61 2.73 1.69 4.57
C TRP A 61 4.15 1.39 4.14
N VAL A 62 5.06 2.33 4.36
CA VAL A 62 6.47 2.25 3.99
C VAL A 62 7.33 2.46 5.22
N GLU A 63 8.31 1.57 5.42
CA GLU A 63 9.26 1.62 6.52
C GLU A 63 10.69 1.53 5.98
N GLY A 64 11.59 2.35 6.52
CA GLY A 64 13.02 2.29 6.19
C GLY A 64 13.74 3.62 6.38
N PRO A 65 15.08 3.64 6.21
CA PRO A 65 15.92 4.83 6.41
C PRO A 65 15.61 6.02 5.49
N SER A 66 14.79 5.84 4.45
CA SER A 66 14.40 6.94 3.56
C SER A 66 13.09 7.62 3.98
N VAL A 67 12.38 7.10 4.98
CA VAL A 67 11.18 7.73 5.53
C VAL A 67 11.57 9.03 6.24
N ALA A 68 10.79 10.09 6.02
CA ALA A 68 11.04 11.39 6.63
C ALA A 68 10.88 11.34 8.16
N GLN A 69 11.59 12.22 8.87
CA GLN A 69 11.46 12.34 10.33
C GLN A 69 10.13 12.97 10.77
N GLY A 70 9.49 13.73 9.87
CA GLY A 70 8.31 14.51 10.18
C GLY A 70 8.09 15.65 9.21
N TYR A 71 6.94 16.30 9.37
CA TYR A 71 6.66 17.59 8.78
C TYR A 71 7.35 18.71 9.58
N TRP A 72 7.78 19.75 8.89
CA TRP A 72 8.37 20.93 9.52
C TRP A 72 7.36 21.61 10.46
N GLU A 73 7.78 21.88 11.71
CA GLU A 73 7.00 22.56 12.75
C GLU A 73 5.59 22.00 13.00
N ASN A 74 5.36 20.72 12.71
CA ASN A 74 4.06 20.09 12.92
C ASN A 74 4.23 18.69 13.53
N GLU A 75 4.50 18.67 14.83
CA GLU A 75 4.76 17.44 15.59
C GLU A 75 3.54 16.51 15.60
N GLU A 76 2.33 17.04 15.73
CA GLU A 76 1.10 16.24 15.75
C GLU A 76 0.92 15.46 14.44
N ALA A 77 1.00 16.14 13.30
CA ALA A 77 0.90 15.48 12.00
C ALA A 77 2.10 14.55 11.73
N SER A 78 3.29 14.90 12.25
CA SER A 78 4.49 14.07 12.13
C SER A 78 4.33 12.73 12.83
N ASN A 79 3.86 12.77 14.09
CA ASN A 79 3.63 11.56 14.87
C ASN A 79 2.51 10.72 14.25
N ALA A 80 1.42 11.36 13.79
CA ALA A 80 0.32 10.66 13.14
C ALA A 80 0.70 9.97 11.82
N THR A 81 1.69 10.50 11.08
CA THR A 81 2.04 10.00 9.73
C THR A 81 3.28 9.10 9.73
N PHE A 82 4.32 9.46 10.49
CA PHE A 82 5.64 8.81 10.42
C PHE A 82 5.96 7.96 11.66
N GLN A 83 5.16 8.04 12.73
CA GLN A 83 5.29 7.23 13.94
C GLN A 83 4.02 6.41 14.23
N ALA A 84 3.16 6.23 13.22
CA ALA A 84 2.00 5.35 13.33
C ALA A 84 2.46 3.90 13.58
N ALA A 85 1.79 3.24 14.54
CA ALA A 85 2.14 1.93 15.07
C ALA A 85 1.68 0.77 14.18
#